data_AF-M5XDW6-F1
#
_entry.id   AF-M5XDW6-F1
#
_cell.length_a   1.000
_cell.length_b   1.000
_cell.length_c   1.000
_cell.angle_alpha   90.00
_cell.angle_beta   90.00
_cell.angle_gamma   90.00
#
_symmetry.space_group_name_H-M   'P 1'
#
loop_
_entity.id
_entity.type
_entity.pdbx_description
1 polymer ?
#
loop_
_entity_poly.entity_id
_entity_poly.type
_entity_poly.pdbx_seq_one_letter_code
_entity_poly.pdbx_strand_id
1 'polypeptide(L)'
;MQQRRSASGRPTGTDGSDFNYRMVVDSRYQKVAKGKSRLSALILTQAVIQLIGVLAFLFTSNGEGPNVIAISSFAIGSISLIIGELGRRRSRVSLLKVYIVASSIGILLSIACVATGNLTLEVFQNPSNWETKKFELLEATRTAIAFLVQIFTVSTTASLISNMSPPKRAS
;
A
#
# COMPACT_ATOMS: atom_id res chain seq x y z
N MET A 1 -36.49 41.72 -9.98
CA MET A 1 -35.90 40.77 -9.00
C MET A 1 -35.45 41.56 -7.78
N GLN A 2 -36.20 41.53 -6.69
CA GLN A 2 -35.84 42.23 -5.44
C GLN A 2 -34.81 41.40 -4.67
N GLN A 3 -33.57 41.91 -4.63
CA GLN A 3 -32.54 41.47 -3.69
C GLN A 3 -33.03 41.78 -2.26
N ARG A 4 -33.37 40.73 -1.50
CA ARG A 4 -33.70 40.88 -0.07
C ARG A 4 -32.42 41.20 0.71
N ARG A 5 -32.53 42.25 1.53
CA ARG A 5 -31.52 42.76 2.45
C ARG A 5 -30.87 41.65 3.28
N SER A 6 -29.55 41.72 3.42
CA SER A 6 -28.75 40.95 4.37
C SER A 6 -29.16 41.32 5.80
N ALA A 7 -30.18 40.66 6.34
CA ALA A 7 -30.37 40.60 7.78
C ALA A 7 -29.19 39.82 8.35
N SER A 8 -28.42 40.43 9.26
CA SER A 8 -27.35 39.81 10.03
C SER A 8 -27.88 38.80 11.06
N GLY A 9 -28.78 37.92 10.63
CA GLY A 9 -29.40 36.87 11.43
C GLY A 9 -28.95 35.52 10.89
N ARG A 10 -28.40 34.68 11.77
CA ARG A 10 -28.10 33.27 11.51
C ARG A 10 -29.32 32.62 10.83
N PRO A 11 -29.17 31.87 9.72
CA PRO A 11 -30.29 31.17 9.10
C PRO A 11 -31.02 30.34 10.16
N THR A 12 -32.26 30.71 10.48
CA THR A 12 -33.11 30.01 11.45
C THR A 12 -33.58 28.71 10.83
N GLY A 13 -32.78 27.67 11.01
CA GLY A 13 -33.06 26.35 10.46
C GLY A 13 -31.94 25.37 10.80
N THR A 14 -31.68 25.18 12.10
CA THR A 14 -31.01 24.05 12.80
C THR A 14 -30.39 24.58 14.09
N ASP A 15 -30.56 23.84 15.19
CA ASP A 15 -29.98 24.04 16.53
C ASP A 15 -28.43 24.01 16.59
N GLY A 16 -27.75 24.16 15.44
CA GLY A 16 -26.30 24.02 15.32
C GLY A 16 -25.82 22.57 15.31
N SER A 17 -26.67 21.58 15.58
CA SER A 17 -26.30 20.16 15.48
C SER A 17 -25.96 19.77 14.04
N ASP A 18 -26.71 20.29 13.05
CA ASP A 18 -26.48 20.01 11.63
C ASP A 18 -25.16 20.60 11.12
N PHE A 19 -24.78 21.80 11.59
CA PHE A 19 -23.49 22.39 11.24
C PHE A 19 -22.33 21.55 11.78
N ASN A 20 -22.43 21.10 13.03
CA ASN A 20 -21.42 20.24 13.65
C ASN A 20 -21.38 18.86 12.95
N TYR A 21 -22.54 18.31 12.59
CA TYR A 21 -22.63 17.07 11.82
C TYR A 21 -21.97 17.20 10.44
N ARG A 22 -22.28 18.26 9.68
CA ARG A 22 -21.68 18.55 8.37
C ARG A 22 -20.16 18.72 8.44
N MET A 23 -19.64 19.43 9.45
CA MET A 23 -18.19 19.56 9.66
C MET A 23 -17.48 18.22 9.93
N VAL A 24 -18.08 17.36 10.76
CA VAL A 24 -17.51 16.04 11.09
C VAL A 24 -17.58 15.08 9.89
N VAL A 25 -18.62 15.22 9.05
CA VAL A 25 -18.82 14.41 7.85
C VAL A 25 -17.86 14.86 6.73
N ASP A 26 -17.76 16.16 6.44
CA ASP A 26 -16.88 16.71 5.41
C ASP A 26 -15.40 16.42 5.69
N SER A 27 -14.97 16.59 6.95
CA SER A 27 -13.60 16.26 7.35
C SER A 27 -13.27 14.78 7.19
N ARG A 28 -14.25 13.87 7.37
CA ARG A 28 -14.07 12.43 7.09
C ARG A 28 -13.97 12.13 5.61
N TYR A 29 -14.83 12.71 4.78
CA TYR A 29 -14.74 12.55 3.33
C TYR A 29 -13.39 13.04 2.79
N GLN A 30 -12.89 14.17 3.30
CA GLN A 30 -11.56 14.68 2.94
C GLN A 30 -10.43 13.72 3.36
N LYS A 31 -10.49 13.16 4.58
CA LYS A 31 -9.52 12.15 5.06
C LYS A 31 -9.54 10.88 4.21
N VAL A 32 -10.73 10.40 3.82
CA VAL A 32 -10.88 9.24 2.94
C VAL A 32 -10.33 9.53 1.54
N ALA A 33 -10.61 10.69 0.96
CA ALA A 33 -10.08 11.09 -0.34
C ALA A 33 -8.54 11.17 -0.32
N LYS A 34 -7.97 11.83 0.69
CA LYS A 34 -6.52 11.92 0.87
C LYS A 34 -5.88 10.55 1.10
N GLY A 35 -6.52 9.70 1.90
CA GLY A 35 -6.06 8.33 2.15
C GLY A 35 -6.08 7.47 0.88
N LYS A 36 -7.14 7.58 0.06
CA LYS A 36 -7.20 6.91 -1.25
C LYS A 36 -6.13 7.38 -2.22
N SER A 37 -5.85 8.68 -2.27
CA SER A 37 -4.79 9.22 -3.13
C SER A 37 -3.42 8.69 -2.71
N ARG A 38 -3.12 8.71 -1.41
CA ARG A 38 -1.87 8.15 -0.86
C ARG A 38 -1.74 6.66 -1.13
N LEU A 39 -2.83 5.90 -0.90
CA LEU A 39 -2.85 4.46 -1.18
C LEU A 39 -2.65 4.17 -2.67
N SER A 40 -3.20 5.00 -3.56
CA SER A 40 -2.96 4.87 -5.01
C SER A 40 -1.49 5.01 -5.37
N ALA A 41 -0.80 5.98 -4.77
CA ALA A 41 0.63 6.18 -4.99
C ALA A 41 1.44 4.98 -4.47
N LEU A 42 1.09 4.46 -3.28
CA LEU A 42 1.77 3.29 -2.71
C LEU A 42 1.58 2.02 -3.55
N ILE A 43 0.35 1.76 -4.04
CA ILE A 43 0.07 0.63 -4.94
C ILE A 43 0.89 0.76 -6.23
N LEU A 44 0.97 1.97 -6.79
CA LEU A 44 1.79 2.23 -7.99
C LEU A 44 3.28 1.96 -7.71
N THR A 45 3.80 2.44 -6.58
CA THR A 45 5.19 2.19 -6.17
C THR A 45 5.46 0.70 -6.01
N GLN A 46 4.55 -0.04 -5.38
CA GLN A 46 4.67 -1.50 -5.25
C GLN A 46 4.66 -2.19 -6.62
N ALA A 47 3.80 -1.76 -7.55
CA ALA A 47 3.76 -2.29 -8.90
C ALA A 47 5.07 -2.06 -9.66
N VAL A 48 5.67 -0.87 -9.53
CA VAL A 48 6.99 -0.55 -10.13
C VAL A 48 8.08 -1.43 -9.54
N ILE A 49 8.15 -1.53 -8.21
CA ILE A 49 9.12 -2.41 -7.53
C ILE A 49 8.95 -3.86 -7.98
N GLN A 50 7.71 -4.32 -8.12
CA GLN A 50 7.39 -5.66 -8.58
C GLN A 50 7.87 -5.89 -10.02
N LEU A 51 7.63 -4.93 -10.92
CA LEU A 51 8.07 -4.97 -12.31
C LEU A 51 9.60 -5.01 -12.45
N ILE A 52 10.32 -4.20 -11.66
CA ILE A 52 11.79 -4.22 -11.62
C ILE A 52 12.30 -5.62 -11.26
N GLY A 53 11.60 -6.33 -10.37
CA GLY A 53 11.96 -7.70 -9.99
C GLY A 53 11.82 -8.72 -11.08
N VAL A 54 10.72 -8.64 -11.83
CA VAL A 54 10.50 -9.54 -12.96
C VAL A 54 11.59 -9.33 -13.99
N LEU A 55 11.90 -8.07 -14.30
CA LEU A 55 12.97 -7.76 -15.24
C LEU A 55 14.31 -8.30 -14.74
N ALA A 56 14.67 -8.06 -13.48
CA ALA A 56 15.91 -8.59 -12.89
C ALA A 56 15.95 -10.13 -12.94
N PHE A 57 14.84 -10.80 -12.61
CA PHE A 57 14.74 -12.26 -12.69
C PHE A 57 14.88 -12.79 -14.13
N LEU A 58 14.25 -12.12 -15.10
CA LEU A 58 14.35 -12.48 -16.52
C LEU A 58 15.78 -12.33 -17.05
N PHE A 59 16.50 -11.27 -16.66
CA PHE A 59 17.90 -11.06 -17.08
C PHE A 59 18.88 -12.04 -16.44
N THR A 60 18.58 -12.56 -15.25
CA THR A 60 19.43 -13.50 -14.51
C THR A 60 19.11 -14.98 -14.82
N SER A 61 17.97 -15.27 -15.46
CA SER A 61 17.52 -16.63 -15.80
C SER A 61 18.37 -17.25 -16.93
N ASN A 62 19.62 -17.61 -16.63
CA ASN A 62 20.56 -18.24 -17.57
C ASN A 62 20.59 -19.78 -17.46
N GLY A 63 19.45 -20.41 -17.15
CA GLY A 63 19.30 -21.88 -17.22
C GLY A 63 19.24 -22.61 -15.88
N GLU A 64 19.34 -21.92 -14.74
CA GLU A 64 18.94 -22.49 -13.45
C GLU A 64 17.42 -22.75 -13.45
N GLY A 65 16.99 -23.90 -12.92
CA GLY A 65 15.59 -24.29 -12.88
C GLY A 65 14.67 -23.27 -12.19
N PRO A 66 13.35 -23.31 -12.45
CA PRO A 66 12.42 -22.29 -11.97
C PRO A 66 12.36 -22.25 -10.44
N ASN A 67 12.72 -21.10 -9.86
CA ASN A 67 12.58 -20.88 -8.42
C ASN A 67 11.08 -20.68 -8.06
N VAL A 68 10.44 -21.76 -7.61
CA VAL A 68 9.00 -21.81 -7.29
C VAL A 68 8.61 -20.76 -6.25
N ILE A 69 9.49 -20.46 -5.29
CA ILE A 69 9.25 -19.46 -4.24
C ILE A 69 9.22 -18.05 -4.85
N ALA A 70 10.16 -17.74 -5.74
CA ALA A 70 10.18 -16.44 -6.44
C ALA A 70 8.92 -16.26 -7.29
N ILE A 71 8.56 -17.28 -8.09
CA ILE A 71 7.38 -17.25 -8.97
C ILE A 71 6.09 -17.09 -8.17
N SER A 72 5.93 -17.85 -7.08
CA SER A 72 4.74 -17.77 -6.22
C SER A 72 4.65 -16.41 -5.52
N SER A 73 5.76 -15.87 -5.02
CA SER A 73 5.79 -14.51 -4.43
C SER A 73 5.33 -13.45 -5.43
N PHE A 74 5.77 -13.57 -6.69
CA PHE A 74 5.38 -12.66 -7.77
C PHE A 74 3.90 -12.80 -8.13
N ALA A 75 3.39 -14.03 -8.23
CA ALA A 75 1.98 -14.27 -8.52
C ALA A 75 1.09 -13.70 -7.40
N ILE A 76 1.40 -13.99 -6.14
CA ILE A 76 0.67 -13.49 -4.97
C ILE A 76 0.73 -11.95 -4.91
N GLY A 77 1.92 -11.37 -5.13
CA GLY A 77 2.10 -9.92 -5.19
C GLY A 77 1.21 -9.27 -6.26
N SER A 78 1.19 -9.84 -7.47
CA SER A 78 0.41 -9.31 -8.59
C SER A 78 -1.09 -9.36 -8.33
N ILE A 79 -1.59 -10.50 -7.84
CA ILE A 79 -3.00 -10.67 -7.47
C ILE A 79 -3.36 -9.69 -6.35
N SER A 80 -2.49 -9.51 -5.36
CA SER A 80 -2.74 -8.58 -4.26
C SER A 80 -2.89 -7.14 -4.76
N LEU A 81 -2.07 -6.69 -5.71
CA LEU A 81 -2.16 -5.33 -6.27
C LEU A 81 -3.49 -5.09 -6.98
N ILE A 82 -3.98 -6.07 -7.74
CA ILE A 82 -5.29 -6.01 -8.41
C ILE A 82 -6.40 -5.86 -7.35
N ILE A 83 -6.36 -6.67 -6.29
CA ILE A 83 -7.32 -6.61 -5.19
C ILE A 83 -7.25 -5.25 -4.47
N GLY A 84 -6.05 -4.73 -4.23
CA GLY A 84 -5.81 -3.45 -3.57
C GLY A 84 -6.39 -2.28 -4.36
N GLU A 85 -6.13 -2.23 -5.66
CA GLU A 85 -6.66 -1.18 -6.54
C GLU A 85 -8.19 -1.27 -6.65
N LEU A 86 -8.74 -2.49 -6.77
CA LEU A 86 -10.17 -2.71 -6.78
C LEU A 86 -10.83 -2.29 -5.46
N GLY A 87 -10.22 -2.63 -4.33
CA GLY A 87 -10.67 -2.25 -2.99
C GLY A 87 -10.66 -0.75 -2.77
N ARG A 88 -9.61 -0.07 -3.25
CA ARG A 88 -9.48 1.40 -3.21
C ARG A 88 -10.56 2.10 -4.04
N ARG A 89 -10.76 1.66 -5.30
CA ARG A 89 -11.78 2.24 -6.21
C ARG A 89 -13.19 2.03 -5.68
N ARG A 90 -13.52 0.80 -5.28
CA ARG A 90 -14.87 0.44 -4.79
C ARG A 90 -15.11 0.82 -3.33
N SER A 91 -14.13 1.39 -2.64
CA SER A 91 -14.19 1.74 -1.20
C SER A 91 -14.62 0.56 -0.32
N ARG A 92 -14.22 -0.66 -0.69
CA ARG A 92 -14.61 -1.88 0.02
C ARG A 92 -13.55 -2.25 1.05
N VAL A 93 -13.88 -2.08 2.32
CA VAL A 93 -13.02 -2.42 3.47
C VAL A 93 -12.56 -3.88 3.43
N SER A 94 -13.44 -4.80 3.04
CA SER A 94 -13.09 -6.24 2.94
C SER A 94 -11.96 -6.51 1.95
N LEU A 95 -12.03 -5.91 0.75
CA LEU A 95 -10.98 -6.05 -0.27
C LEU A 95 -9.66 -5.43 0.19
N LEU A 96 -9.71 -4.28 0.87
CA LEU A 96 -8.52 -3.64 1.43
C LEU A 96 -7.85 -4.51 2.51
N LYS A 97 -8.62 -5.23 3.33
CA LYS A 97 -8.08 -6.20 4.31
C LYS A 97 -7.40 -7.38 3.62
N VAL A 98 -8.05 -7.97 2.60
CA VAL A 98 -7.47 -9.07 1.81
C VAL A 98 -6.17 -8.63 1.14
N TYR A 99 -6.15 -7.43 0.57
CA TYR A 99 -4.95 -6.83 -0.02
C TYR A 99 -3.79 -6.74 0.98
N ILE A 100 -4.01 -6.19 2.18
CA ILE A 100 -2.96 -6.10 3.20
C ILE A 100 -2.39 -7.48 3.54
N VAL A 101 -3.26 -8.46 3.76
CA VAL A 101 -2.83 -9.83 4.12
C VAL A 101 -2.04 -10.46 2.98
N ALA A 102 -2.58 -10.47 1.77
CA ALA A 102 -1.95 -11.08 0.61
C ALA A 102 -0.61 -10.41 0.23
N SER A 103 -0.55 -9.07 0.23
CA SER A 103 0.69 -8.34 -0.05
C SER A 103 1.76 -8.59 1.01
N SER A 104 1.37 -8.72 2.29
CA SER A 104 2.31 -9.04 3.37
C SER A 104 2.88 -10.45 3.21
N ILE A 105 2.05 -11.43 2.85
CA ILE A 105 2.50 -12.80 2.54
C ILE A 105 3.47 -12.79 1.36
N GLY A 106 3.15 -12.06 0.29
CA GLY A 106 4.03 -11.94 -0.88
C GLY A 106 5.42 -11.40 -0.54
N ILE A 107 5.49 -10.38 0.32
CA ILE A 107 6.77 -9.80 0.77
C ILE A 107 7.53 -10.75 1.69
N LEU A 108 6.86 -11.45 2.60
CA LEU A 108 7.49 -12.48 3.43
C LEU A 108 8.08 -13.61 2.58
N LEU A 109 7.37 -14.05 1.55
CA LEU A 109 7.88 -15.04 0.59
C LEU A 109 9.08 -14.50 -0.20
N SER A 110 9.05 -13.22 -0.61
CA SER A 110 10.19 -12.57 -1.28
C SER A 110 11.41 -12.49 -0.36
N ILE A 111 11.23 -12.15 0.92
CA ILE A 111 12.31 -12.15 1.91
C ILE A 111 12.86 -13.55 2.11
N ALA A 112 11.99 -14.55 2.22
CA ALA A 112 12.39 -15.95 2.35
C ALA A 112 13.19 -16.42 1.12
N CYS A 113 12.76 -16.06 -0.09
CA CYS A 113 13.46 -16.36 -1.33
C CYS A 113 14.90 -15.81 -1.32
N VAL A 114 15.07 -14.54 -0.93
CA VAL A 114 16.39 -13.90 -0.82
C VAL A 114 17.23 -14.53 0.29
N ALA A 115 16.62 -14.88 1.42
CA ALA A 115 17.31 -15.51 2.55
C ALA A 115 17.81 -16.93 2.21
N THR A 116 17.03 -17.71 1.46
CA THR A 116 17.43 -19.05 1.00
C THR A 116 18.59 -19.03 0.01
N GLY A 117 18.90 -17.89 -0.59
CA GLY A 117 20.02 -17.75 -1.54
C GLY A 117 21.42 -17.84 -0.91
N ASN A 118 21.58 -17.91 0.43
CA ASN A 118 22.84 -17.76 1.18
C ASN A 118 23.47 -16.35 1.16
N LEU A 119 22.77 -15.31 0.69
CA LEU A 119 23.41 -14.06 0.23
C LEU A 119 23.34 -12.87 1.18
N THR A 120 22.52 -12.92 2.23
CA THR A 120 22.17 -11.68 2.96
C THR A 120 23.17 -11.25 4.03
N LEU A 121 23.88 -12.18 4.68
CA LEU A 121 24.88 -11.80 5.70
C LEU A 121 26.27 -11.58 5.10
N GLU A 122 26.65 -12.40 4.13
CA GLU A 122 28.00 -12.40 3.56
C GLU A 122 28.28 -11.17 2.68
N VAL A 123 27.26 -10.67 1.97
CA VAL A 123 27.35 -9.46 1.11
C VAL A 123 27.45 -8.17 1.93
N PHE A 124 26.78 -8.10 3.08
CA PHE A 124 26.86 -6.93 3.97
C PHE A 124 28.14 -6.89 4.79
N GLN A 125 28.74 -8.06 5.08
CA GLN A 125 29.98 -8.15 5.85
C GLN A 125 31.23 -7.82 5.02
N ASN A 126 31.22 -8.11 3.71
CA ASN A 126 32.40 -7.95 2.85
C ASN A 126 32.17 -6.92 1.72
N PRO A 127 32.49 -5.63 1.93
CA PRO A 127 32.31 -4.58 0.93
C PRO A 127 33.17 -4.77 -0.35
N SER A 128 34.23 -5.57 -0.28
CA SER A 128 35.07 -5.93 -1.44
C SER A 128 34.34 -6.74 -2.52
N ASN A 129 33.23 -7.41 -2.17
CA ASN A 129 32.49 -8.30 -3.08
C ASN A 129 31.30 -7.62 -3.77
N TRP A 130 31.08 -6.31 -3.54
CA TRP A 130 29.94 -5.60 -4.10
C TRP A 130 30.00 -5.48 -5.62
N GLU A 131 31.19 -5.45 -6.21
CA GLU A 131 31.34 -5.41 -7.66
C GLU A 131 31.03 -6.74 -8.35
N THR A 132 31.29 -7.86 -7.69
CA THR A 132 31.04 -9.19 -8.24
C THR A 132 29.60 -9.63 -8.02
N LYS A 133 28.94 -9.17 -6.95
CA LYS A 133 27.58 -9.56 -6.52
C LYS A 133 26.52 -8.47 -6.74
N LYS A 134 26.63 -7.69 -7.82
CA LYS A 134 25.74 -6.54 -8.12
C LYS A 134 24.25 -6.91 -8.18
N PHE A 135 23.91 -8.04 -8.78
CA PHE A 135 22.51 -8.49 -8.91
C PHE A 135 21.90 -8.90 -7.57
N GLU A 136 22.69 -9.54 -6.71
CA GLU A 136 22.27 -9.97 -5.37
C GLU A 136 22.05 -8.75 -4.46
N LEU A 137 22.95 -7.76 -4.54
CA LEU A 137 22.82 -6.50 -3.82
C LEU A 137 21.58 -5.72 -4.27
N LEU A 138 21.30 -5.72 -5.57
CA LEU A 138 20.10 -5.12 -6.14
C LEU A 138 18.83 -5.81 -5.60
N GLU A 139 18.82 -7.14 -5.56
CA GLU A 139 17.67 -7.92 -5.08
C GLU A 139 17.43 -7.73 -3.57
N ALA A 140 18.50 -7.73 -2.76
CA ALA A 140 18.42 -7.47 -1.32
C ALA A 140 17.92 -6.04 -1.03
N THR A 141 18.49 -5.04 -1.71
CA THR A 141 18.12 -3.63 -1.56
C THR A 141 16.67 -3.40 -1.99
N ARG A 142 16.27 -3.96 -3.14
CA ARG A 142 14.89 -3.92 -3.61
C ARG A 142 13.93 -4.53 -2.60
N THR A 143 14.27 -5.68 -2.03
CA THR A 143 13.44 -6.36 -1.03
C THR A 143 13.30 -5.53 0.25
N ALA A 144 14.37 -4.87 0.70
CA ALA A 144 14.34 -3.95 1.82
C ALA A 144 13.42 -2.73 1.55
N ILE A 145 13.53 -2.12 0.36
CA ILE A 145 12.64 -1.02 -0.05
C ILE A 145 11.18 -1.49 -0.11
N ALA A 146 10.92 -2.67 -0.66
CA ALA A 146 9.58 -3.26 -0.73
C ALA A 146 8.95 -3.43 0.66
N PHE A 147 9.74 -3.92 1.63
CA PHE A 147 9.33 -4.05 3.02
C PHE A 147 8.98 -2.70 3.66
N LEU A 148 9.79 -1.66 3.45
CA LEU A 148 9.49 -0.31 3.94
C LEU A 148 8.19 0.23 3.34
N VAL A 149 7.99 0.09 2.03
CA VAL A 149 6.75 0.50 1.35
C VAL A 149 5.54 -0.25 1.92
N GLN A 150 5.70 -1.52 2.29
CA GLN A 150 4.62 -2.29 2.91
C GLN A 150 4.20 -1.74 4.27
N ILE A 151 5.15 -1.31 5.11
CA ILE A 151 4.83 -0.69 6.41
C ILE A 151 3.96 0.55 6.22
N PHE A 152 4.33 1.42 5.28
CA PHE A 152 3.53 2.61 4.93
C PHE A 152 2.16 2.25 4.35
N THR A 153 2.10 1.18 3.56
CA THR A 153 0.88 0.66 2.95
C THR A 153 -0.10 0.15 4.00
N VAL A 154 0.36 -0.68 4.94
CA VAL A 154 -0.42 -1.18 6.07
C VAL A 154 -0.96 0.00 6.89
N SER A 155 -0.10 0.95 7.25
CA SER A 155 -0.46 2.12 8.07
C SER A 155 -1.49 3.01 7.38
N THR A 156 -1.30 3.28 6.08
CA THR A 156 -2.21 4.10 5.27
C THR A 156 -3.55 3.40 5.10
N THR A 157 -3.54 2.10 4.85
CA THR A 157 -4.77 1.32 4.63
C THR A 157 -5.55 1.14 5.92
N ALA A 158 -4.89 0.89 7.06
CA ALA A 158 -5.53 0.86 8.37
C ALA A 158 -6.20 2.20 8.72
N SER A 159 -5.48 3.31 8.49
CA SER A 159 -6.03 4.66 8.65
C SER A 159 -7.24 4.89 7.72
N LEU A 160 -7.16 4.43 6.47
CA LEU A 160 -8.25 4.55 5.50
C LEU A 160 -9.49 3.75 5.94
N ILE A 161 -9.31 2.50 6.35
CA ILE A 161 -10.38 1.62 6.83
C ILE A 161 -11.09 2.20 8.05
N SER A 162 -10.33 2.75 9.00
CA SER A 162 -10.88 3.41 10.20
C SER A 162 -11.76 4.60 9.82
N ASN A 163 -11.33 5.42 8.86
CA ASN A 163 -12.11 6.56 8.38
C ASN A 163 -13.30 6.18 7.48
N MET A 164 -13.31 4.97 6.91
CA MET A 164 -14.43 4.42 6.13
C MET A 164 -15.51 3.74 6.98
N SER A 165 -15.17 3.34 8.21
CA SER A 165 -16.09 2.59 9.08
C SER A 165 -16.94 3.56 9.92
N PRO A 166 -18.24 3.29 10.12
CA PRO A 166 -19.06 4.09 11.01
C PRO A 166 -18.50 4.06 12.43
N PRO A 167 -18.56 5.17 13.18
CA PRO A 167 -18.09 5.21 14.56
C PRO A 167 -18.87 4.17 15.36
N LYS A 168 -18.18 3.34 16.15
CA LYS A 168 -18.83 2.47 17.13
C LYS A 168 -19.71 3.36 18.00
N ARG A 169 -21.01 3.09 18.03
CA ARG A 169 -21.90 3.74 18.99
C ARG A 169 -21.37 3.38 20.37
N ALA A 170 -21.06 4.39 21.19
CA ALA A 170 -20.89 4.17 22.61
C ALA A 170 -22.23 3.59 23.10
N SER A 171 -22.18 2.34 23.56
CA SER A 171 -23.33 1.64 24.09
C SER A 171 -23.48 1.92 25.57
#